data_AF-A0A2M8CY53-F1
#
_entry.id   AF-A0A2M8CY53-F1
#
_cell.length_a   1.000
_cell.length_b   1.000
_cell.length_c   1.000
_cell.angle_alpha   90.00
_cell.angle_beta   90.00
_cell.angle_gamma   90.00
#
_symmetry.space_group_name_H-M   'P 1'
#
loop_
_entity.id
_entity.type
_entity.pdbx_description
1 polymer ?
#
loop_
_entity_poly.entity_id
_entity_poly.type
_entity_poly.pdbx_seq_one_letter_code
_entity_poly.pdbx_strand_id
1 'polypeptide(L)'
;WHIALFSVPPGIAIFLIVRMGATIQCCWAGSMATLSVTAFGYMLMRLIEQNDNPAHLIVWHALPIMLMCMAGMMIGKFALKWR
;
A
#
# COMPACT_ATOMS: atom_id res chain seq x y z
N TRP A 1 1.74 -13.08 -3.54
CA TRP A 1 0.35 -13.21 -3.05
C TRP A 1 0.20 -12.98 -1.57
N HIS A 2 1.04 -13.58 -0.71
CA HIS A 2 0.99 -13.38 0.75
C HIS A 2 1.01 -11.91 1.16
N ILE A 3 1.87 -11.10 0.54
CA ILE A 3 1.99 -9.68 0.88
C ILE A 3 0.69 -8.93 0.63
N ALA A 4 0.03 -9.18 -0.50
CA ALA A 4 -1.25 -8.57 -0.83
C ALA A 4 -2.33 -8.96 0.21
N LEU A 5 -2.36 -10.24 0.61
CA LEU A 5 -3.28 -10.72 1.65
C LEU A 5 -3.05 -10.04 3.01
N PHE A 6 -1.79 -9.85 3.41
CA PHE A 6 -1.46 -9.19 4.68
C PHE A 6 -1.60 -7.66 4.63
N SER A 7 -1.47 -7.07 3.45
CA SER A 7 -1.59 -5.62 3.25
C SER A 7 -3.03 -5.15 3.05
N VAL A 8 -3.95 -6.02 2.63
CA VAL A 8 -5.36 -5.66 2.41
C VAL A 8 -6.07 -5.20 3.71
N PRO A 9 -5.98 -5.90 4.85
CA PRO A 9 -6.62 -5.46 6.08
C PRO A 9 -6.19 -4.06 6.57
N PRO A 10 -4.88 -3.75 6.73
CA PRO A 10 -4.45 -2.40 7.11
C PRO A 10 -4.75 -1.38 6.01
N GLY A 11 -4.76 -1.79 4.73
CA GLY A 11 -5.15 -0.92 3.62
C GLY A 11 -6.61 -0.47 3.69
N ILE A 12 -7.53 -1.39 3.99
CA ILE A 12 -8.95 -1.07 4.19
C ILE A 12 -9.10 -0.16 5.42
N ALA A 13 -8.43 -0.48 6.52
CA ALA A 13 -8.49 0.31 7.75
C ALA A 13 -8.01 1.75 7.52
N ILE A 14 -6.83 1.94 6.92
CA ILE A 14 -6.28 3.25 6.61
C ILE A 14 -7.18 4.00 5.63
N PHE A 15 -7.71 3.33 4.61
CA PHE A 15 -8.65 3.95 3.69
C PHE A 15 -9.85 4.51 4.45
N LEU A 16 -10.55 3.70 5.25
CA LEU A 16 -11.70 4.13 6.06
C LEU A 16 -11.37 5.34 6.96
N ILE A 17 -10.22 5.31 7.64
CA ILE A 17 -9.76 6.41 8.50
C ILE A 17 -9.53 7.69 7.69
N VAL A 18 -8.83 7.58 6.54
CA VAL A 18 -8.55 8.72 5.66
C VAL A 18 -9.84 9.33 5.11
N ARG A 19 -10.89 8.53 4.86
CA ARG A 19 -12.20 9.04 4.39
C ARG A 19 -12.94 9.84 5.45
N MET A 20 -12.70 9.55 6.72
CA MET A 20 -13.26 10.30 7.86
C MET A 20 -12.47 11.58 8.15
N GLY A 21 -11.24 11.70 7.64
CA GLY A 21 -10.39 12.88 7.83
C GLY A 21 -10.64 13.98 6.79
N ALA A 22 -10.58 15.24 7.23
CA ALA A 22 -10.55 16.41 6.35
C ALA A 22 -9.14 16.58 5.73
N THR A 23 -8.78 15.70 4.80
CA THR A 23 -7.45 15.70 4.19
C THR A 23 -7.28 16.83 3.17
N ILE A 24 -6.56 17.88 3.57
CA ILE A 24 -6.28 19.06 2.73
C ILE A 24 -5.27 18.74 1.60
N GLN A 25 -4.49 17.65 1.74
CA GLN A 25 -3.44 17.22 0.81
C GLN A 25 -3.62 15.75 0.39
N CYS A 26 -4.59 15.51 -0.49
CA CYS A 26 -5.03 14.19 -0.93
C CYS A 26 -3.91 13.30 -1.51
N CYS A 27 -3.01 13.86 -2.31
CA CYS A 27 -1.90 13.11 -2.92
C CYS A 27 -0.88 12.65 -1.88
N TRP A 28 -0.58 13.50 -0.89
CA TRP A 28 0.32 13.16 0.21
C TRP A 28 -0.31 12.12 1.14
N ALA A 29 -1.59 12.29 1.48
CA ALA A 29 -2.31 11.31 2.30
C ALA A 29 -2.36 9.93 1.64
N GLY A 30 -2.66 9.88 0.33
CA GLY A 30 -2.64 8.63 -0.43
C GLY A 30 -1.26 7.98 -0.51
N SER A 31 -0.20 8.78 -0.69
CA SER A 31 1.19 8.30 -0.75
C SER A 31 1.64 7.74 0.61
N MET A 32 1.35 8.44 1.71
CA MET A 32 1.67 8.00 3.06
C MET A 32 0.88 6.74 3.45
N ALA A 33 -0.40 6.68 3.08
CA ALA A 33 -1.23 5.49 3.28
C ALA A 33 -0.64 4.28 2.53
N THR A 34 -0.28 4.47 1.27
CA THR A 34 0.35 3.44 0.43
C THR A 34 1.65 2.93 1.03
N LEU A 35 2.55 3.83 1.44
CA LEU A 35 3.84 3.46 2.04
C LEU A 35 3.64 2.71 3.36
N SER A 36 2.70 3.16 4.19
CA SER A 36 2.40 2.51 5.47
C SER A 36 1.92 1.07 5.29
N VAL A 37 0.98 0.86 4.36
CA VAL A 37 0.43 -0.47 4.04
C VAL A 37 1.49 -1.38 3.45
N THR A 38 2.33 -0.85 2.56
CA THR A 38 3.42 -1.59 1.93
C THR A 38 4.47 -2.00 2.96
N ALA A 39 4.86 -1.09 3.85
CA ALA A 39 5.83 -1.37 4.92
C ALA A 39 5.30 -2.45 5.90
N PHE A 40 4.02 -2.36 6.27
CA PHE A 40 3.40 -3.36 7.13
C PHE A 40 3.30 -4.74 6.46
N GLY A 41 2.86 -4.77 5.21
CA GLY A 41 2.81 -6.01 4.42
C GLY A 41 4.20 -6.65 4.25
N TYR A 42 5.23 -5.83 4.02
CA TYR A 42 6.62 -6.28 3.94
C TYR A 42 7.11 -6.88 5.26
N MET A 43 6.81 -6.23 6.39
CA MET A 43 7.20 -6.73 7.71
C MET A 43 6.58 -8.12 7.98
N LEU A 44 5.29 -8.30 7.68
CA LEU A 44 4.62 -9.59 7.83
C LEU A 44 5.12 -10.66 6.85
N MET A 45 5.43 -10.27 5.62
CA MET A 45 6.01 -11.18 4.64
C MET A 45 7.36 -11.71 5.12
N ARG A 46 8.16 -10.87 5.79
CA ARG A 46 9.47 -11.27 6.29
C ARG A 46 9.44 -12.38 7.33
N LEU A 47 8.28 -12.62 7.97
CA LEU A 47 8.09 -13.75 8.88
C LEU A 47 7.91 -15.09 8.14
N ILE A 48 7.60 -15.07 6.84
CA ILE A 48 7.24 -16.26 6.06
C ILE A 48 8.28 -16.53 4.95
N GLU A 49 8.87 -15.47 4.39
CA GLU A 49 9.87 -15.59 3.33
C GLU A 49 11.26 -15.87 3.89
N GLN A 50 11.82 -17.04 3.57
CA GLN A 50 13.16 -17.45 4.01
C GLN A 50 14.28 -17.00 3.07
N ASN A 51 13.94 -16.42 1.91
CA ASN A 51 14.93 -15.89 0.98
C ASN A 51 15.34 -14.46 1.39
N ASP A 52 16.61 -14.31 1.75
CA ASP A 52 17.18 -13.05 2.25
C ASP A 52 17.83 -12.19 1.17
N ASN A 53 17.77 -12.62 -0.10
CA ASN A 53 18.36 -11.85 -1.19
C ASN A 53 17.59 -10.55 -1.43
N PRO A 54 18.21 -9.36 -1.24
CA PRO A 54 17.53 -8.08 -1.37
C PRO A 54 17.02 -7.82 -2.79
N ALA A 55 17.71 -8.31 -3.82
CA ALA A 55 17.28 -8.15 -5.20
C ALA A 55 15.98 -8.92 -5.49
N HIS A 56 15.86 -10.14 -4.93
CA HIS A 56 14.64 -10.94 -5.03
C HIS A 56 13.46 -10.23 -4.36
N LEU A 57 13.67 -9.72 -3.15
CA LEU A 57 12.66 -8.95 -2.40
C LEU A 57 12.22 -7.69 -3.14
N ILE A 58 13.14 -6.92 -3.71
CA ILE A 58 12.77 -5.69 -4.42
C ILE A 58 11.96 -6.01 -5.69
N VAL A 59 12.45 -6.92 -6.52
CA VAL A 59 11.87 -7.20 -7.84
C VAL A 59 10.54 -7.94 -7.73
N TRP A 60 10.45 -8.96 -6.88
CA TRP A 60 9.28 -9.85 -6.82
C TRP A 60 8.25 -9.45 -5.79
N HIS A 61 8.60 -8.57 -4.84
CA HIS A 61 7.72 -8.24 -3.72
C HIS A 61 7.43 -6.74 -3.62
N ALA A 62 8.44 -5.88 -3.68
CA ALA A 62 8.23 -4.43 -3.53
C ALA A 62 7.67 -3.77 -4.81
N LEU A 63 8.29 -4.03 -5.96
CA LEU A 63 7.95 -3.40 -7.25
C LEU A 63 6.49 -3.66 -7.68
N PRO A 64 5.98 -4.90 -7.63
CA PRO A 64 4.60 -5.20 -8.02
C PRO A 64 3.58 -4.48 -7.13
N ILE A 65 3.86 -4.41 -5.82
CA ILE A 65 2.96 -3.75 -4.87
C ILE A 65 2.95 -2.25 -5.08
N MET A 66 4.12 -1.63 -5.27
CA MET A 66 4.21 -0.21 -5.59
C MET A 66 3.43 0.14 -6.86
N LEU A 67 3.52 -0.69 -7.90
CA LEU A 67 2.73 -0.52 -9.12
C LEU A 67 1.22 -0.64 -8.85
N MET A 68 0.77 -1.65 -8.11
CA MET A 68 -0.64 -1.82 -7.76
C MET A 68 -1.16 -0.67 -6.90
N CYS A 69 -0.36 -0.16 -5.96
CA CYS A 69 -0.76 0.96 -5.13
C CYS A 69 -0.82 2.28 -5.90
N MET A 70 0.11 2.53 -6.84
CA MET A 70 0.02 3.68 -7.74
C MET A 70 -1.25 3.62 -8.60
N ALA A 71 -1.56 2.44 -9.15
CA ALA A 71 -2.82 2.24 -9.88
C ALA A 71 -4.04 2.48 -8.98
N GLY A 72 -4.05 1.91 -7.77
CA GLY A 72 -5.11 2.12 -6.78
C GLY A 72 -5.28 3.58 -6.37
N MET A 73 -4.19 4.34 -6.24
CA MET A 73 -4.24 5.77 -5.93
C MET A 73 -4.86 6.57 -7.07
N MET A 74 -4.51 6.28 -8.33
CA MET A 74 -5.12 6.91 -9.50
C MET A 74 -6.62 6.60 -9.58
N ILE A 75 -7.01 5.35 -9.34
CA ILE A 75 -8.42 4.93 -9.29
C ILE A 75 -9.15 5.62 -8.15
N GLY A 76 -8.55 5.68 -6.96
CA GLY A 76 -9.13 6.34 -5.78
C GLY A 76 -9.34 7.83 -5.98
N LYS A 77 -8.37 8.52 -6.61
CA LYS A 77 -8.49 9.93 -7.02
C LYS A 77 -9.68 10.14 -7.95
N PHE A 78 -9.87 9.25 -8.93
CA PHE A 78 -11.02 9.31 -9.84
C PHE A 78 -12.34 9.02 -9.12
N ALA A 79 -12.41 7.95 -8.32
CA ALA A 79 -13.63 7.50 -7.65
C ALA A 79 -14.14 8.48 -6.57
N LEU A 80 -13.24 9.10 -5.82
CA LEU A 80 -13.60 10.05 -4.76
C LEU A 80 -13.88 11.47 -5.28
N LYS A 81 -13.76 11.71 -6.60
CA LYS A 81 -13.83 13.06 -7.20
C LYS A 81 -13.00 14.09 -6.43
N TRP A 82 -11.87 13.69 -5.87
CA TRP A 82 -10.91 14.59 -5.23
C TRP A 82 -10.25 15.43 -6.32
N ARG A 83 -10.84 16.61 -6.57
CA ARG A 83 -10.27 17.67 -7.41
C ARG A 83 -9.20 18.42 -6.64
#